data_AF-A0A844TI53-F1
#
_entry.id   AF-A0A844TI53-F1
#
_cell.length_a   1.000
_cell.length_b   1.000
_cell.length_c   1.000
_cell.angle_alpha   90.00
_cell.angle_beta   90.00
_cell.angle_gamma   90.00
#
_symmetry.space_group_name_H-M   'P 1'
#
loop_
_entity.id
_entity.type
_entity.pdbx_description
1 polymer ?
#
loop_
_entity_poly.entity_id
_entity_poly.type
_entity_poly.pdbx_seq_one_letter_code
_entity_poly.pdbx_strand_id
1 'polypeptide(L)'
;MSASDDWRALGEELETLRKVVNAARGVNISAREDRDLASETAQQYFRQNRGHIEPVAAEELQALDTSFQAILTLSSSANRKTSYVKHLKAIQKLYPRITGKLALGGATSQNDKPVISPDDQRIASTLEGLVPNAARSFKQALIDLTDTKRISYRGPAVELREALRETLDYLAPDKEVVEMTGYKQEPDTKGPTMKQKVRFILRARGMKDETAPEQAASAVEEIVGGFARSVYTMSNTGTHGSKERADVLRIRRYVIVVLHDILALPE
;
A
#
# COMPACT_ATOMS: atom_id res chain seq x y z
N MET A 1 -14.80 -1.23 9.08
CA MET A 1 -14.47 -0.63 7.78
C MET A 1 -12.96 -0.57 7.66
N SER A 2 -12.40 -0.65 6.45
CA SER A 2 -10.95 -0.53 6.28
C SER A 2 -10.52 0.94 6.46
N ALA A 3 -9.26 1.18 6.82
CA ALA A 3 -8.70 2.54 6.87
C ALA A 3 -8.85 3.30 5.54
N SER A 4 -8.84 2.58 4.42
CA SER A 4 -9.06 3.14 3.08
C SER A 4 -10.52 3.57 2.88
N ASP A 5 -11.48 2.77 3.36
CA ASP A 5 -12.91 3.09 3.26
C ASP A 5 -13.27 4.26 4.17
N ASP A 6 -12.77 4.28 5.41
CA ASP A 6 -12.95 5.41 6.33
C ASP A 6 -12.38 6.71 5.74
N TRP A 7 -11.21 6.62 5.11
CA TRP A 7 -10.58 7.76 4.44
C TRP A 7 -11.36 8.24 3.22
N ARG A 8 -11.90 7.30 2.42
CA ARG A 8 -12.76 7.62 1.27
C ARG A 8 -14.03 8.33 1.72
N ALA A 9 -14.68 7.83 2.77
CA ALA A 9 -15.88 8.44 3.35
C ALA A 9 -15.62 9.89 3.80
N LEU A 10 -14.50 10.12 4.52
CA LEU A 10 -14.09 11.48 4.90
C LEU A 10 -13.83 12.38 3.68
N GLY A 11 -13.33 11.82 2.57
CA GLY A 11 -13.19 12.55 1.30
C GLY A 11 -14.51 13.05 0.73
N GLU A 12 -15.57 12.24 0.81
CA GLU A 12 -16.92 12.61 0.35
C GLU A 12 -17.53 13.71 1.23
N GLU A 13 -17.31 13.63 2.54
CA GLU A 13 -17.72 14.67 3.49
C GLU A 13 -16.98 15.98 3.27
N LEU A 14 -15.65 15.93 3.05
CA LEU A 14 -14.84 17.11 2.72
C LEU A 14 -15.33 17.78 1.43
N GLU A 15 -15.72 16.99 0.43
CA GLU A 15 -16.28 17.51 -0.82
C GLU A 15 -17.65 18.17 -0.59
N THR A 16 -18.48 17.57 0.26
CA THR A 16 -19.77 18.12 0.66
C THR A 16 -19.59 19.46 1.39
N LEU A 17 -18.72 19.50 2.40
CA LEU A 17 -18.36 20.70 3.14
C LEU A 17 -17.81 21.80 2.19
N ARG A 18 -16.95 21.43 1.24
CA ARG A 18 -16.42 22.37 0.25
C ARG A 18 -17.52 23.00 -0.61
N LYS A 19 -18.50 22.21 -1.06
CA LYS A 19 -19.64 22.71 -1.83
C LYS A 19 -20.48 23.69 -1.01
N VAL A 20 -20.78 23.35 0.24
CA VAL A 20 -21.54 24.21 1.17
C VAL A 20 -20.83 25.56 1.40
N VAL A 21 -19.55 25.51 1.78
CA VAL A 21 -18.73 26.72 1.99
C VAL A 21 -18.68 27.60 0.73
N ASN A 22 -18.56 26.99 -0.46
CA ASN A 22 -18.53 27.71 -1.72
C ASN A 22 -19.89 28.30 -2.12
N ALA A 23 -21.01 27.67 -1.76
CA ALA A 23 -22.36 28.14 -2.06
C ALA A 23 -22.83 29.28 -1.15
N ALA A 24 -22.22 29.45 0.03
CA ALA A 24 -22.55 30.54 0.95
C ALA A 24 -22.38 31.92 0.27
N ARG A 25 -23.46 32.72 0.31
CA ARG A 25 -23.56 34.05 -0.34
C ARG A 25 -22.85 35.16 0.43
N GLY A 26 -22.59 34.96 1.73
CA GLY A 26 -21.95 35.95 2.60
C GLY A 26 -20.42 35.90 2.57
N VAL A 27 -19.80 36.99 3.04
CA VAL A 27 -18.33 37.02 3.31
C VAL A 27 -17.97 36.05 4.44
N ASN A 28 -18.90 35.83 5.37
CA ASN A 28 -18.76 34.93 6.51
C ASN A 28 -19.68 33.71 6.37
N ILE A 29 -19.23 32.57 6.91
CA ILE A 29 -20.06 31.39 7.13
C ILE A 29 -20.78 31.59 8.48
N SER A 30 -22.03 32.04 8.43
CA SER A 30 -22.82 32.36 9.63
C SER A 30 -23.95 31.37 9.91
N ALA A 31 -24.43 30.67 8.87
CA ALA A 31 -25.46 29.65 9.02
C ALA A 31 -24.99 28.57 10.02
N ARG A 32 -25.87 28.20 10.94
CA ARG A 32 -25.53 27.22 11.99
C ARG A 32 -25.25 25.84 11.38
N GLU A 33 -26.09 25.42 10.43
CA GLU A 33 -25.96 24.12 9.75
C GLU A 33 -24.60 23.96 9.05
N ASP A 34 -24.15 24.98 8.31
CA ASP A 34 -22.83 24.97 7.65
C ASP A 34 -21.67 24.84 8.65
N ARG A 35 -21.80 25.49 9.82
CA ARG A 35 -20.79 25.43 10.89
C ARG A 35 -20.81 24.09 11.61
N ASP A 36 -21.98 23.54 11.87
CA ASP A 36 -22.15 22.22 12.49
C ASP A 36 -21.55 21.14 11.58
N LEU A 37 -21.81 21.18 10.27
CA LEU A 37 -21.18 20.31 9.28
C LEU A 37 -19.64 20.42 9.31
N ALA A 38 -19.10 21.64 9.32
CA ALA A 38 -17.65 21.85 9.38
C ALA A 38 -17.03 21.27 10.67
N SER A 39 -17.71 21.46 11.80
CA SER A 39 -17.30 20.90 13.08
C SER A 39 -17.33 19.37 13.06
N GLU A 40 -18.41 18.77 12.56
CA GLU A 40 -18.58 17.33 12.49
C GLU A 40 -17.51 16.67 11.61
N THR A 41 -17.29 17.16 10.38
CA THR A 41 -16.24 16.65 9.49
C THR A 41 -14.86 16.72 10.15
N ALA A 42 -14.54 17.81 10.88
CA ALA A 42 -13.27 17.92 11.59
C ALA A 42 -13.16 16.97 12.79
N GLN A 43 -14.24 16.79 13.55
CA GLN A 43 -14.27 15.86 14.67
C GLN A 43 -14.16 14.41 14.21
N GLN A 44 -14.80 14.04 13.10
CA GLN A 44 -14.71 12.71 12.51
C GLN A 44 -13.27 12.37 12.13
N TYR A 45 -12.56 13.31 11.51
CA TYR A 45 -11.12 13.15 11.25
C TYR A 45 -10.35 12.77 12.52
N PHE A 46 -10.49 13.53 13.61
CA PHE A 46 -9.75 13.26 14.85
C PHE A 46 -10.18 11.97 15.55
N ARG A 47 -11.48 11.62 15.51
CA ARG A 47 -12.03 10.47 16.23
C ARG A 47 -11.80 9.15 15.51
N GLN A 48 -11.89 9.13 14.18
CA GLN A 48 -11.94 7.90 13.39
C GLN A 48 -10.75 7.76 12.45
N ASN A 49 -10.39 8.82 11.74
CA ASN A 49 -9.43 8.70 10.64
C ASN A 49 -7.97 8.88 11.11
N ARG A 50 -7.71 9.79 12.06
CA ARG A 50 -6.35 10.17 12.48
C ARG A 50 -5.51 8.97 12.91
N GLY A 51 -6.06 8.12 13.77
CA GLY A 51 -5.37 6.93 14.28
C GLY A 51 -5.04 5.90 13.18
N HIS A 52 -5.85 5.82 12.13
CA HIS A 52 -5.61 4.95 10.98
C HIS A 52 -4.56 5.53 10.01
N ILE A 53 -4.44 6.86 9.94
CA ILE A 53 -3.52 7.56 9.04
C ILE A 53 -2.10 7.65 9.64
N GLU A 54 -2.00 7.83 10.96
CA GLU A 54 -0.74 8.06 11.68
C GLU A 54 0.36 7.04 11.34
N PRO A 55 0.10 5.71 11.29
CA PRO A 55 1.14 4.73 10.97
C PRO A 55 1.70 4.85 9.55
N VAL A 56 0.92 5.44 8.63
CA VAL A 56 1.20 5.37 7.18
C VAL A 56 1.63 6.72 6.61
N ALA A 57 1.17 7.83 7.21
CA ALA A 57 1.39 9.19 6.72
C ALA A 57 1.81 10.14 7.85
N ALA A 58 2.74 9.71 8.71
CA ALA A 58 3.24 10.49 9.83
C ALA A 58 3.80 11.88 9.41
N GLU A 59 4.45 11.96 8.23
CA GLU A 59 4.99 13.21 7.68
C GLU A 59 3.89 14.25 7.36
N GLU A 60 2.72 13.79 6.91
CA GLU A 60 1.60 14.64 6.54
C GLU A 60 0.67 14.95 7.71
N LEU A 61 0.74 14.16 8.77
CA LEU A 61 -0.22 14.20 9.88
C LEU A 61 -0.27 15.56 10.56
N GLN A 62 0.88 16.18 10.82
CA GLN A 62 0.94 17.51 11.44
C GLN A 62 0.23 18.59 10.60
N ALA A 63 0.39 18.53 9.27
CA ALA A 63 -0.23 19.49 8.37
C ALA A 63 -1.75 19.28 8.26
N LEU A 64 -2.22 18.03 8.32
CA LEU A 64 -3.63 17.70 8.42
C LEU A 64 -4.21 18.15 9.77
N ASP A 65 -3.61 17.76 10.89
CA ASP A 65 -4.03 18.12 12.25
C ASP A 65 -4.21 19.64 12.37
N THR A 66 -3.23 20.41 11.87
CA THR A 66 -3.29 21.88 11.84
C THR A 66 -4.50 22.40 11.06
N SER A 67 -4.78 21.81 9.89
CA SER A 67 -5.87 22.25 9.02
C SER A 67 -7.25 21.90 9.59
N PHE A 68 -7.41 20.70 10.15
CA PHE A 68 -8.66 20.28 10.79
C PHE A 68 -8.92 21.00 12.11
N GLN A 69 -7.89 21.25 12.93
CA GLN A 69 -8.03 22.06 14.14
C GLN A 69 -8.43 23.51 13.82
N ALA A 70 -7.91 24.07 12.71
CA ALA A 70 -8.33 25.38 12.24
C ALA A 70 -9.80 25.38 11.80
N ILE A 71 -10.25 24.37 11.04
CA ILE A 71 -11.68 24.23 10.66
C ILE A 71 -12.57 24.14 11.90
N LEU A 72 -12.19 23.31 12.88
CA LEU A 72 -12.93 23.17 14.14
C LEU A 72 -13.02 24.50 14.89
N THR A 73 -11.92 25.25 14.98
CA THR A 73 -11.90 26.58 15.61
C THR A 73 -12.80 27.57 14.87
N LEU A 74 -12.72 27.61 13.52
CA LEU A 74 -13.52 28.48 12.69
C LEU A 74 -15.03 28.17 12.81
N SER A 75 -15.41 26.92 13.07
CA SER A 75 -16.81 26.49 13.20
C SER A 75 -17.51 27.03 14.46
N SER A 76 -16.75 27.40 15.50
CA SER A 76 -17.31 27.91 16.76
C SER A 76 -18.04 29.25 16.63
N SER A 77 -17.69 30.07 15.63
CA SER A 77 -18.25 31.40 15.42
C SER A 77 -18.35 31.77 13.93
N ALA A 78 -19.00 32.89 13.62
CA ALA A 78 -19.12 33.36 12.24
C ALA A 78 -17.76 33.87 11.73
N ASN A 79 -17.11 33.10 10.86
CA ASN A 79 -15.78 33.40 10.33
C ASN A 79 -15.79 33.59 8.81
N ARG A 80 -14.76 34.26 8.28
CA ARG A 80 -14.62 34.52 6.85
C ARG A 80 -14.55 33.23 6.03
N LYS A 81 -15.33 33.15 4.95
CA LYS A 81 -15.34 32.05 3.98
C LYS A 81 -13.95 31.73 3.43
N THR A 82 -13.14 32.75 3.18
CA THR A 82 -11.78 32.60 2.65
C THR A 82 -10.87 31.79 3.58
N SER A 83 -11.08 31.86 4.91
CA SER A 83 -10.33 31.07 5.89
C SER A 83 -10.65 29.58 5.77
N TYR A 84 -11.93 29.20 5.65
CA TYR A 84 -12.32 27.81 5.41
C TYR A 84 -11.72 27.27 4.12
N VAL A 85 -11.87 28.01 3.01
CA VAL A 85 -11.36 27.60 1.69
C VAL A 85 -9.85 27.37 1.72
N LYS A 86 -9.08 28.19 2.46
CA LYS A 86 -7.63 28.01 2.63
C LYS A 86 -7.30 26.63 3.22
N HIS A 87 -7.95 26.25 4.32
CA HIS A 87 -7.67 24.98 5.00
C HIS A 87 -8.20 23.77 4.21
N LEU A 88 -9.37 23.88 3.59
CA LEU A 88 -9.90 22.83 2.72
C LEU A 88 -8.97 22.55 1.53
N LYS A 89 -8.40 23.59 0.91
CA LYS A 89 -7.39 23.43 -0.16
C LYS A 89 -6.12 22.74 0.33
N ALA A 90 -5.67 23.05 1.56
CA ALA A 90 -4.50 22.40 2.15
C ALA A 90 -4.74 20.89 2.35
N ILE A 91 -5.90 20.51 2.89
CA ILE A 91 -6.32 19.11 3.05
C ILE A 91 -6.42 18.43 1.67
N GLN A 92 -7.08 19.06 0.71
CA GLN A 92 -7.24 18.53 -0.64
C GLN A 92 -5.90 18.26 -1.34
N LYS A 93 -4.87 19.08 -1.10
CA LYS A 93 -3.52 18.85 -1.65
C LYS A 93 -2.85 17.61 -1.05
N LEU A 94 -3.08 17.33 0.22
CA LEU A 94 -2.52 16.16 0.92
C LEU A 94 -3.30 14.88 0.60
N TYR A 95 -4.59 15.00 0.27
CA TYR A 95 -5.50 13.87 0.12
C TYR A 95 -4.99 12.78 -0.84
N PRO A 96 -4.58 13.06 -2.10
CA PRO A 96 -4.09 12.01 -3.00
C PRO A 96 -2.83 11.30 -2.51
N ARG A 97 -1.92 12.03 -1.83
CA ARG A 97 -0.68 11.45 -1.28
C ARG A 97 -1.01 10.46 -0.17
N ILE A 98 -1.93 10.83 0.72
CA ILE A 98 -2.38 9.96 1.82
C ILE A 98 -3.18 8.78 1.29
N THR A 99 -4.07 8.98 0.32
CA THR A 99 -4.79 7.90 -0.35
C THR A 99 -3.82 6.89 -0.98
N GLY A 100 -2.78 7.36 -1.68
CA GLY A 100 -1.74 6.49 -2.24
C GLY A 100 -0.99 5.73 -1.14
N LYS A 101 -0.58 6.42 -0.06
CA LYS A 101 0.07 5.79 1.08
C LYS A 101 -0.83 4.76 1.77
N LEU A 102 -2.10 5.04 1.97
CA LEU A 102 -3.08 4.11 2.55
C LEU A 102 -3.38 2.92 1.63
N ALA A 103 -3.43 3.13 0.31
CA ALA A 103 -3.55 2.02 -0.64
C ALA A 103 -2.33 1.08 -0.56
N LEU A 104 -1.13 1.65 -0.38
CA LEU A 104 0.12 0.89 -0.26
C LEU A 104 0.36 0.31 1.16
N GLY A 105 -0.19 0.96 2.19
CA GLY A 105 0.14 0.74 3.60
C GLY A 105 -1.02 0.26 4.49
N GLY A 106 -2.27 0.26 4.01
CA GLY A 106 -3.50 -0.04 4.76
C GLY A 106 -3.66 -1.47 5.31
N ALA A 107 -2.60 -2.26 5.32
CA ALA A 107 -2.56 -3.60 5.91
C ALA A 107 -1.42 -3.75 6.95
N THR A 108 -1.00 -2.65 7.59
CA THR A 108 -0.06 -2.66 8.72
C THR A 108 -0.73 -2.19 10.00
N SER A 109 -1.83 -2.81 10.42
CA SER A 109 -2.07 -2.94 11.86
C SER A 109 -0.94 -3.78 12.43
N GLN A 110 0.01 -3.17 13.14
CA GLN A 110 1.12 -3.89 13.77
C GLN A 110 0.66 -5.00 14.72
N ASN A 111 -0.61 -4.95 15.15
CA ASN A 111 -1.26 -5.93 16.01
C ASN A 111 -2.09 -7.00 15.29
N ASP A 112 -2.30 -6.90 13.98
CA ASP A 112 -2.93 -8.01 13.28
C ASP A 112 -1.90 -9.13 13.15
N LYS A 113 -2.17 -10.23 13.85
CA LYS A 113 -1.56 -11.51 13.50
C LYS A 113 -1.90 -11.73 12.02
N PRO A 114 -0.93 -11.94 11.12
CA PRO A 114 -1.25 -12.24 9.74
C PRO A 114 -2.08 -13.51 9.74
N VAL A 115 -3.35 -13.36 9.42
CA VAL A 115 -4.26 -14.46 9.21
C VAL A 115 -3.98 -14.97 7.80
N ILE A 116 -3.73 -16.26 7.67
CA ILE A 116 -3.66 -16.93 6.38
C ILE A 116 -5.03 -16.78 5.74
N SER A 117 -5.11 -15.97 4.68
CA SER A 117 -6.38 -15.64 4.02
C SER A 117 -6.84 -16.80 3.11
N PRO A 118 -8.12 -16.81 2.68
CA PRO A 118 -8.56 -17.72 1.62
C PRO A 118 -7.73 -17.56 0.33
N ASP A 119 -7.29 -16.35 0.00
CA ASP A 119 -6.43 -16.09 -1.16
C ASP A 119 -5.06 -16.75 -1.03
N ASP A 120 -4.47 -16.71 0.16
CA ASP A 120 -3.22 -17.42 0.43
C ASP A 120 -3.38 -18.93 0.15
N GLN A 121 -4.51 -19.52 0.54
CA GLN A 121 -4.79 -20.93 0.30
C GLN A 121 -5.01 -21.22 -1.18
N ARG A 122 -5.73 -20.35 -1.90
CA ARG A 122 -5.94 -20.45 -3.36
C ARG A 122 -4.60 -20.41 -4.12
N ILE A 123 -3.74 -19.44 -3.79
CA ILE A 123 -2.40 -19.31 -4.36
C ILE A 123 -1.56 -20.55 -4.04
N ALA A 124 -1.50 -20.94 -2.76
CA ALA A 124 -0.68 -22.07 -2.33
C ALA A 124 -1.11 -23.39 -2.98
N SER A 125 -2.43 -23.62 -3.13
CA SER A 125 -2.96 -24.81 -3.81
C SER A 125 -2.65 -24.79 -5.31
N THR A 126 -2.72 -23.62 -5.96
CA THR A 126 -2.40 -23.48 -7.38
C THR A 126 -0.90 -23.72 -7.64
N LEU A 127 -0.05 -23.13 -6.79
CA LEU A 127 1.40 -23.35 -6.86
C LEU A 127 1.76 -24.81 -6.61
N GLU A 128 1.09 -25.52 -5.70
CA GLU A 128 1.37 -26.95 -5.44
C GLU A 128 1.21 -27.79 -6.72
N GLY A 129 0.25 -27.44 -7.59
CA GLY A 129 0.02 -28.13 -8.85
C GLY A 129 0.98 -27.74 -9.98
N LEU A 130 1.53 -26.51 -9.95
CA LEU A 130 2.39 -25.97 -11.02
C LEU A 130 3.88 -26.05 -10.69
N VAL A 131 4.26 -25.52 -9.53
CA VAL A 131 5.65 -25.38 -9.07
C VAL A 131 5.72 -25.72 -7.56
N PRO A 132 5.83 -27.02 -7.19
CA PRO A 132 5.73 -27.46 -5.79
C PRO A 132 6.76 -26.80 -4.85
N ASN A 133 7.95 -26.46 -5.35
CA ASN A 133 8.97 -25.77 -4.55
C ASN A 133 8.53 -24.34 -4.20
N ALA A 134 8.03 -23.58 -5.18
CA ALA A 134 7.43 -22.26 -4.95
C ALA A 134 6.28 -22.31 -3.93
N ALA A 135 5.45 -23.35 -3.98
CA ALA A 135 4.37 -23.56 -3.01
C ALA A 135 4.90 -23.73 -1.58
N ARG A 136 5.98 -24.51 -1.40
CA ARG A 136 6.62 -24.71 -0.09
C ARG A 136 7.19 -23.41 0.45
N SER A 137 7.92 -22.65 -0.37
CA SER A 137 8.45 -21.35 0.03
C SER A 137 7.35 -20.36 0.41
N PHE A 138 6.29 -20.27 -0.39
CA PHE A 138 5.14 -19.43 -0.08
C PHE A 138 4.49 -19.82 1.26
N LYS A 139 4.20 -21.11 1.46
CA LYS A 139 3.63 -21.63 2.72
C LYS A 139 4.54 -21.40 3.92
N GLN A 140 5.84 -21.62 3.77
CA GLN A 140 6.81 -21.40 4.85
C GLN A 140 6.82 -19.93 5.28
N ALA A 141 6.82 -19.01 4.32
CA ALA A 141 6.75 -17.58 4.62
C ALA A 141 5.47 -17.19 5.37
N LEU A 142 4.33 -17.76 4.99
CA LEU A 142 3.06 -17.50 5.66
C LEU A 142 3.08 -17.98 7.11
N ILE A 143 3.56 -19.21 7.35
CA ILE A 143 3.71 -19.78 8.71
C ILE A 143 4.64 -18.88 9.54
N ASP A 144 5.79 -18.53 8.98
CA ASP A 144 6.80 -17.72 9.63
C ASP A 144 6.31 -16.31 10.01
N LEU A 145 5.44 -15.72 9.17
CA LEU A 145 4.84 -14.42 9.43
C LEU A 145 3.85 -14.45 10.61
N THR A 146 3.24 -15.60 10.91
CA THR A 146 2.33 -15.74 12.06
C THR A 146 3.05 -15.71 13.42
N ASP A 147 4.35 -16.02 13.44
CA ASP A 147 5.14 -16.02 14.67
C ASP A 147 5.61 -14.60 15.03
N THR A 148 4.84 -13.92 15.87
CA THR A 148 5.18 -12.58 16.37
C THR A 148 6.42 -12.53 17.25
N LYS A 149 6.93 -13.68 17.73
CA LYS A 149 8.11 -13.76 18.61
C LYS A 149 9.40 -13.95 17.83
N ARG A 150 9.35 -14.02 16.49
CA ARG A 150 10.51 -14.19 15.65
C ARG A 150 11.49 -13.03 15.79
N ILE A 151 12.77 -13.37 15.94
CA ILE A 151 13.86 -12.39 16.08
C ILE A 151 14.14 -11.66 14.76
N SER A 152 13.90 -12.32 13.63
CA SER A 152 14.26 -11.83 12.28
C SER A 152 13.26 -12.34 11.26
N TYR A 153 12.79 -11.46 10.37
CA TYR A 153 11.87 -11.75 9.28
C TYR A 153 12.57 -11.84 7.91
N ARG A 154 13.90 -11.76 7.85
CA ARG A 154 14.65 -11.93 6.60
C ARG A 154 14.37 -13.26 5.89
N GLY A 155 14.29 -14.35 6.66
CA GLY A 155 13.94 -15.68 6.16
C GLY A 155 12.62 -15.67 5.37
N PRO A 156 11.49 -15.28 5.99
CA PRO A 156 10.22 -15.18 5.27
C PRO A 156 10.24 -14.20 4.08
N ALA A 157 11.03 -13.12 4.13
CA ALA A 157 11.19 -12.23 2.98
C ALA A 157 11.86 -12.93 1.78
N VAL A 158 12.90 -13.73 2.03
CA VAL A 158 13.55 -14.55 1.01
C VAL A 158 12.58 -15.59 0.48
N GLU A 159 11.90 -16.35 1.34
CA GLU A 159 10.92 -17.36 0.91
C GLU A 159 9.81 -16.78 0.00
N LEU A 160 9.29 -15.59 0.29
CA LEU A 160 8.31 -14.90 -0.58
C LEU A 160 8.89 -14.56 -1.96
N ARG A 161 10.15 -14.09 -2.00
CA ARG A 161 10.85 -13.79 -3.25
C ARG A 161 11.11 -15.05 -4.04
N GLU A 162 11.57 -16.13 -3.41
CA GLU A 162 11.86 -17.41 -4.07
C GLU A 162 10.57 -18.01 -4.66
N ALA A 163 9.47 -17.97 -3.91
CA ALA A 163 8.16 -18.38 -4.43
C ALA A 163 7.77 -17.62 -5.70
N LEU A 164 7.93 -16.29 -5.71
CA LEU A 164 7.64 -15.48 -6.89
C LEU A 164 8.62 -15.76 -8.04
N ARG A 165 9.94 -15.83 -7.75
CA ARG A 165 10.97 -16.05 -8.77
C ARG A 165 10.78 -17.40 -9.46
N GLU A 166 10.64 -18.49 -8.70
CA GLU A 166 10.44 -19.83 -9.26
C GLU A 166 9.17 -19.92 -10.10
N THR A 167 8.09 -19.26 -9.66
CA THR A 167 6.85 -19.18 -10.45
C THR A 167 7.07 -18.44 -11.77
N LEU A 168 7.80 -17.32 -11.75
CA LEU A 168 8.13 -16.57 -12.96
C LEU A 168 9.09 -17.35 -13.87
N ASP A 169 10.05 -18.08 -13.33
CA ASP A 169 10.98 -18.91 -14.10
C ASP A 169 10.26 -20.05 -14.82
N TYR A 170 9.23 -20.61 -14.19
CA TYR A 170 8.37 -21.63 -14.79
C TYR A 170 7.45 -21.06 -15.89
N LEU A 171 6.78 -19.94 -15.63
CA LEU A 171 5.78 -19.36 -16.55
C LEU A 171 6.40 -18.50 -17.67
N ALA A 172 7.63 -18.02 -17.48
CA ALA A 172 8.34 -17.16 -18.42
C ALA A 172 9.83 -17.57 -18.50
N PRO A 173 10.13 -18.67 -19.22
CA PRO A 173 11.50 -19.13 -19.41
C PRO A 173 12.36 -18.04 -20.06
N ASP A 174 13.60 -17.86 -19.59
CA ASP A 174 14.47 -16.76 -20.03
C ASP A 174 14.61 -16.64 -21.55
N LYS A 175 14.71 -17.79 -22.23
CA LYS A 175 14.87 -17.85 -23.68
C LYS A 175 13.67 -17.21 -24.40
N GLU A 176 12.46 -17.55 -23.97
CA GLU A 176 11.23 -17.03 -24.56
C GLU A 176 11.07 -15.53 -24.29
N VAL A 177 11.44 -15.09 -23.09
CA VAL A 177 11.39 -13.66 -22.73
C VAL A 177 12.42 -12.84 -23.50
N VAL A 178 13.62 -13.37 -23.74
CA VAL A 178 14.64 -12.70 -24.56
C VAL A 178 14.19 -12.58 -26.03
N GLU A 179 13.44 -13.56 -26.53
CA GLU A 179 12.93 -13.58 -27.91
C GLU A 179 11.69 -12.69 -28.11
N MET A 180 11.07 -12.18 -27.04
CA MET A 180 9.87 -11.36 -27.16
C MET A 180 10.14 -10.02 -27.86
N THR A 181 9.19 -9.57 -28.68
CA THR A 181 9.29 -8.28 -29.36
C THR A 181 9.40 -7.13 -28.35
N GLY A 182 10.47 -6.33 -28.49
CA GLY A 182 10.74 -5.18 -27.63
C GLY A 182 11.47 -5.52 -26.33
N TYR A 183 11.97 -6.76 -26.14
CA TYR A 183 12.92 -7.06 -25.08
C TYR A 183 14.15 -6.15 -25.16
N LYS A 184 14.57 -5.63 -24.01
CA LYS A 184 15.81 -4.88 -23.85
C LYS A 184 16.44 -5.31 -22.54
N GLN A 185 17.62 -5.89 -22.60
CA GLN A 185 18.36 -6.25 -21.39
C GLN A 185 18.62 -5.00 -20.55
N GLU A 186 18.28 -5.07 -19.26
CA GLU A 186 18.55 -3.96 -18.34
C GLU A 186 20.04 -3.95 -17.95
N PRO A 187 20.65 -2.77 -17.70
CA PRO A 187 22.04 -2.69 -17.26
C PRO A 187 22.30 -3.59 -16.04
N ASP A 188 23.48 -4.19 -15.98
CA ASP A 188 23.94 -5.03 -14.87
C ASP A 188 23.13 -6.31 -14.62
N THR A 189 22.28 -6.72 -15.56
CA THR A 189 21.53 -7.98 -15.50
C THR A 189 22.13 -9.04 -16.42
N LYS A 190 22.09 -10.32 -16.03
CA LYS A 190 22.55 -11.45 -16.86
C LYS A 190 21.44 -12.09 -17.71
N GLY A 191 20.21 -11.64 -17.53
CA GLY A 191 19.02 -12.19 -18.16
C GLY A 191 17.79 -11.34 -17.83
N PRO A 192 16.59 -11.79 -18.21
CA PRO A 192 15.37 -11.04 -17.97
C PRO A 192 15.12 -10.78 -16.48
N THR A 193 14.71 -9.56 -16.14
CA THR A 193 14.31 -9.23 -14.77
C THR A 193 12.93 -9.82 -14.45
N MET A 194 12.61 -9.99 -13.16
CA MET A 194 11.27 -10.45 -12.74
C MET A 194 10.16 -9.55 -13.30
N LYS A 195 10.41 -8.24 -13.38
CA LYS A 195 9.50 -7.28 -14.04
C LYS A 195 9.25 -7.63 -15.51
N GLN A 196 10.31 -7.93 -16.26
CA GLN A 196 10.20 -8.31 -17.67
C GLN A 196 9.47 -9.64 -17.86
N LYS A 197 9.66 -10.60 -16.94
CA LYS A 197 8.92 -11.87 -16.92
C LYS A 197 7.43 -11.66 -16.64
N VAL A 198 7.07 -10.82 -15.67
CA VAL A 198 5.67 -10.44 -15.41
C VAL A 198 5.04 -9.85 -16.68
N ARG A 199 5.70 -8.88 -17.32
CA ARG A 199 5.24 -8.28 -18.58
C ARG A 199 4.99 -9.33 -19.67
N PHE A 200 5.92 -10.27 -19.82
CA PHE A 200 5.80 -11.35 -20.79
C PHE A 200 4.52 -12.18 -20.56
N ILE A 201 4.27 -12.61 -19.31
CA ILE A 201 3.10 -13.41 -18.95
C ILE A 201 1.79 -12.65 -19.18
N LEU A 202 1.70 -11.38 -18.75
CA LEU A 202 0.49 -10.58 -18.91
C LEU A 202 0.16 -10.32 -20.38
N ARG A 203 1.17 -10.07 -21.22
CA ARG A 203 1.00 -9.93 -22.67
C ARG A 203 0.52 -11.23 -23.32
N ALA A 204 1.08 -12.37 -22.93
CA ALA A 204 0.63 -13.68 -23.42
C ALA A 204 -0.84 -13.97 -23.08
N ARG A 205 -1.38 -13.30 -22.05
CA ARG A 205 -2.78 -13.38 -21.63
C ARG A 205 -3.68 -12.29 -22.22
N GLY A 206 -3.16 -11.46 -23.13
CA GLY A 206 -3.93 -10.40 -23.77
C GLY A 206 -4.14 -9.15 -22.90
N MET A 207 -3.50 -9.06 -21.73
CA MET A 207 -3.55 -7.88 -20.87
C MET A 207 -2.55 -6.85 -21.42
N LYS A 208 -3.07 -5.69 -21.85
CA LYS A 208 -2.26 -4.58 -22.39
C LYS A 208 -2.12 -3.50 -21.32
N ASP A 209 -0.92 -2.97 -21.16
CA ASP A 209 -0.59 -1.79 -20.34
C ASP A 209 -0.74 -1.91 -18.81
N GLU A 210 -0.61 -3.11 -18.25
CA GLU A 210 -0.63 -3.28 -16.79
C GLU A 210 0.72 -2.99 -16.13
N THR A 211 0.86 -1.77 -15.64
CA THR A 211 2.08 -1.32 -14.94
C THR A 211 2.11 -1.73 -13.47
N ALA A 212 0.97 -2.00 -12.84
CA ALA A 212 0.90 -2.29 -11.41
C ALA A 212 1.59 -3.61 -11.01
N PRO A 213 1.37 -4.75 -11.69
CA PRO A 213 2.03 -6.00 -11.31
C PRO A 213 3.53 -5.96 -11.60
N GLU A 214 3.93 -5.28 -12.68
CA GLU A 214 5.33 -5.00 -13.00
C GLU A 214 6.01 -4.20 -11.87
N GLN A 215 5.37 -3.12 -11.40
CA GLN A 215 5.89 -2.29 -10.31
C GLN A 215 5.95 -3.05 -8.98
N ALA A 216 4.96 -3.89 -8.69
CA ALA A 216 4.94 -4.73 -7.50
C ALA A 216 6.12 -5.72 -7.49
N ALA A 217 6.40 -6.38 -8.62
CA ALA A 217 7.57 -7.26 -8.74
C ALA A 217 8.90 -6.50 -8.54
N SER A 218 9.04 -5.30 -9.10
CA SER A 218 10.21 -4.44 -8.86
C SER A 218 10.34 -4.05 -7.38
N ALA A 219 9.24 -3.71 -6.72
CA ALA A 219 9.24 -3.34 -5.31
C ALA A 219 9.67 -4.52 -4.41
N VAL A 220 9.30 -5.76 -4.75
CA VAL A 220 9.77 -6.96 -4.03
C VAL A 220 11.29 -7.08 -4.10
N GLU A 221 11.89 -7.01 -5.30
CA GLU A 221 13.35 -7.08 -5.47
C GLU A 221 14.07 -5.95 -4.73
N GLU A 222 13.54 -4.73 -4.78
CA GLU A 222 14.14 -3.57 -4.12
C GLU A 222 14.16 -3.73 -2.59
N ILE A 223 13.02 -4.13 -2.00
CA ILE A 223 12.90 -4.30 -0.53
C ILE A 223 13.80 -5.46 -0.08
N VAL A 224 13.80 -6.59 -0.79
CA VAL A 224 14.64 -7.75 -0.43
C VAL A 224 16.13 -7.44 -0.62
N GLY A 225 16.50 -6.76 -1.71
CA GLY A 225 17.86 -6.27 -1.93
C GLY A 225 18.30 -5.30 -0.83
N GLY A 226 17.38 -4.47 -0.34
CA GLY A 226 17.58 -3.61 0.83
C GLY A 226 17.92 -4.40 2.09
N PHE A 227 17.23 -5.51 2.35
CA PHE A 227 17.56 -6.41 3.47
C PHE A 227 18.94 -7.02 3.33
N ALA A 228 19.31 -7.53 2.15
CA ALA A 228 20.63 -8.11 1.92
C ALA A 228 21.75 -7.08 2.16
N ARG A 229 21.59 -5.85 1.65
CA ARG A 229 22.53 -4.75 1.91
C ARG A 229 22.61 -4.38 3.38
N SER A 230 21.47 -4.36 4.09
CA SER A 230 21.43 -4.03 5.51
C SER A 230 22.24 -5.01 6.37
N VAL A 231 22.34 -6.29 5.98
CA VAL A 231 23.16 -7.29 6.69
C VAL A 231 24.64 -6.89 6.70
N TYR A 232 25.14 -6.33 5.59
CA TYR A 232 26.52 -5.85 5.51
C TYR A 232 26.75 -4.56 6.34
N THR A 233 25.69 -3.83 6.69
CA THR A 233 25.76 -2.58 7.47
C THR A 233 25.42 -2.79 8.95
N MET A 234 24.77 -3.90 9.33
CA MET A 234 24.13 -4.11 10.64
C MET A 234 25.02 -4.69 11.75
N SER A 235 26.31 -4.38 11.77
CA SER A 235 27.17 -4.74 12.90
C SER A 235 26.89 -3.95 14.19
N ASN A 236 25.86 -3.08 14.28
CA ASN A 236 25.78 -2.16 15.44
C ASN A 236 24.39 -1.68 15.95
N THR A 237 23.24 -2.30 15.66
CA THR A 237 21.96 -1.79 16.25
C THR A 237 20.82 -2.83 16.31
N GLY A 238 20.39 -3.17 17.54
CA GLY A 238 19.40 -4.22 17.84
C GLY A 238 17.92 -3.79 17.88
N THR A 239 17.53 -2.69 17.22
CA THR A 239 16.18 -2.08 17.37
C THR A 239 15.25 -2.24 16.17
N HIS A 240 15.57 -3.09 15.18
CA HIS A 240 14.87 -3.07 13.88
C HIS A 240 13.74 -4.09 13.65
N GLY A 241 13.45 -5.00 14.59
CA GLY A 241 12.55 -6.15 14.35
C GLY A 241 11.10 -5.79 13.95
N SER A 242 10.53 -4.71 14.51
CA SER A 242 9.15 -4.28 14.18
C SER A 242 9.02 -3.69 12.77
N LYS A 243 10.00 -2.90 12.35
CA LYS A 243 10.08 -2.35 10.99
C LYS A 243 10.29 -3.45 9.96
N GLU A 244 11.16 -4.41 10.28
CA GLU A 244 11.44 -5.56 9.43
C GLU A 244 10.18 -6.38 9.14
N ARG A 245 9.40 -6.71 10.17
CA ARG A 245 8.12 -7.43 9.99
C ARG A 245 7.14 -6.68 9.10
N ALA A 246 6.99 -5.37 9.29
CA ALA A 246 6.10 -4.54 8.46
C ALA A 246 6.53 -4.55 6.99
N ASP A 247 7.83 -4.50 6.72
CA ASP A 247 8.40 -4.58 5.38
C ASP A 247 8.14 -5.96 4.75
N VAL A 248 8.26 -7.06 5.49
CA VAL A 248 7.95 -8.41 4.97
C VAL A 248 6.46 -8.61 4.71
N LEU A 249 5.57 -8.07 5.56
CA LEU A 249 4.14 -8.06 5.29
C LEU A 249 3.80 -7.28 4.02
N ARG A 250 4.55 -6.21 3.72
CA ARG A 250 4.43 -5.47 2.47
C ARG A 250 4.91 -6.30 1.27
N ILE A 251 6.03 -7.02 1.38
CA ILE A 251 6.48 -7.98 0.36
C ILE A 251 5.37 -9.01 0.09
N ARG A 252 4.80 -9.62 1.14
CA ARG A 252 3.72 -10.61 1.00
C ARG A 252 2.57 -10.07 0.13
N ARG A 253 2.14 -8.83 0.38
CA ARG A 253 1.05 -8.22 -0.41
C ARG A 253 1.42 -8.07 -1.88
N TYR A 254 2.61 -7.56 -2.17
CA TYR A 254 3.05 -7.45 -3.56
C TYR A 254 3.17 -8.81 -4.24
N VAL A 255 3.70 -9.81 -3.54
CA VAL A 255 3.76 -11.19 -4.06
C VAL A 255 2.36 -11.74 -4.33
N ILE A 256 1.39 -11.56 -3.42
CA ILE A 256 0.00 -11.99 -3.63
C ILE A 256 -0.61 -11.33 -4.85
N VAL A 257 -0.48 -10.01 -5.00
CA VAL A 257 -1.00 -9.27 -6.16
C VAL A 257 -0.41 -9.84 -7.45
N VAL A 258 0.92 -9.92 -7.53
CA VAL A 258 1.58 -10.44 -8.74
C VAL A 258 1.17 -11.88 -9.01
N LEU A 259 1.12 -12.75 -7.99
CA LEU A 259 0.71 -14.15 -8.13
C LEU A 259 -0.75 -14.28 -8.57
N HIS A 260 -1.66 -13.43 -8.11
CA HIS A 260 -3.05 -13.43 -8.55
C HIS A 260 -3.14 -13.16 -10.06
N ASP A 261 -2.45 -12.11 -10.52
CA ASP A 261 -2.43 -11.71 -11.93
C ASP A 261 -1.74 -12.78 -12.83
N ILE A 262 -0.55 -13.25 -12.43
CA ILE A 262 0.23 -14.22 -13.24
C ILE A 262 -0.26 -15.66 -13.09
N LEU A 263 -1.13 -15.99 -12.14
CA LEU A 263 -1.82 -17.28 -12.07
C LEU A 263 -3.25 -17.22 -12.61
N ALA A 264 -3.76 -16.02 -12.94
CA ALA A 264 -5.12 -15.78 -13.44
C ALA A 264 -6.17 -16.35 -12.47
N LEU A 265 -5.98 -16.09 -11.19
CA LEU A 265 -6.92 -16.50 -10.16
C LEU A 265 -8.18 -15.62 -10.26
N PRO A 266 -9.38 -16.17 -10.00
CA PRO A 266 -10.57 -15.34 -9.88
C PRO A 266 -10.50 -14.47 -8.62
N GLU A 267 -11.05 -13.25 -8.70
CA GLU A 267 -11.31 -12.40 -7.53
C GLU A 267 -12.20 -13.15 -6.50
#